data_AF-A0A5A9ZP96-F1
#
_entry.id   AF-A0A5A9ZP96-F1
#
_cell.length_a   1.000
_cell.length_b   1.000
_cell.length_c   1.000
_cell.angle_alpha   90.00
_cell.angle_beta   90.00
_cell.angle_gamma   90.00
#
_symmetry.space_group_name_H-M   'P 1'
#
loop_
_entity.id
_entity.type
_entity.pdbx_description
1 polymer ?
#
loop_
_entity_poly.entity_id
_entity_poly.type
_entity_poly.pdbx_seq_one_letter_code
_entity_poly.pdbx_strand_id
1 'polypeptide(L)'
;MTNSQPSATEDPHAALVALNARVDELVETAGADRWNTGTPAEGWDVAMQIAHLAWTDEVSLTAIRDAGAFQAVVEKAMEDPTGFVDVGAAEIAATGREEVLARWRLARGELGDALKAADPGEKIPWFGPPMRPGSMAAARIMETWAHGFDVADGLGVSVSSDPAFVGALPHVAKLGFKTRAFSYAMNGLEAPTSEIHVALTRDDGTVIEFGPADAQQRVTGPLLDFCLLVTQRIHRDDTALEAQGEDASHWLDIAQAFAGVAGDGREKGTRA
;
A
#
# COMPACT_ATOMS: atom_id res chain seq x y z
N MET A 1 32.04 -0.56 -9.51
CA MET A 1 31.20 0.01 -8.43
C MET A 1 30.63 1.33 -8.94
N THR A 2 29.54 1.28 -9.69
CA THR A 2 28.78 2.47 -10.05
C THR A 2 27.66 2.58 -9.03
N ASN A 3 27.90 3.38 -7.99
CA ASN A 3 26.84 3.80 -7.08
C ASN A 3 26.02 4.82 -7.85
N SER A 4 25.10 4.33 -8.69
CA SER A 4 24.12 5.19 -9.35
C SER A 4 23.25 5.78 -8.25
N GLN A 5 23.26 7.11 -8.13
CA GLN A 5 22.28 7.77 -7.29
C GLN A 5 20.89 7.32 -7.76
N PRO A 6 20.00 6.92 -6.85
CA PRO A 6 18.65 6.55 -7.24
C PRO A 6 18.01 7.73 -7.97
N SER A 7 17.34 7.47 -9.08
CA SER A 7 16.58 8.51 -9.78
C SER A 7 15.57 9.14 -8.81
N ALA A 8 15.08 10.36 -9.07
CA ALA A 8 14.07 10.99 -8.22
C ALA A 8 12.78 10.14 -8.05
N THR A 9 12.55 9.15 -8.94
CA THR A 9 11.43 8.17 -8.82
C THR A 9 11.76 6.95 -7.96
N GLU A 10 13.01 6.80 -7.50
CA GLU A 10 13.48 5.73 -6.63
C GLU A 10 13.68 6.17 -5.18
N ASP A 11 13.60 7.47 -4.87
CA ASP A 11 13.57 7.96 -3.49
C ASP A 11 12.17 7.72 -2.87
N PRO A 12 12.03 6.81 -1.89
CA PRO A 12 10.75 6.52 -1.27
C PRO A 12 10.16 7.74 -0.55
N HIS A 13 10.98 8.65 -0.02
CA HIS A 13 10.45 9.84 0.67
C HIS A 13 9.83 10.81 -0.33
N ALA A 14 10.51 11.09 -1.44
CA ALA A 14 9.97 11.94 -2.50
C ALA A 14 8.68 11.36 -3.10
N ALA A 15 8.64 10.04 -3.34
CA ALA A 15 7.45 9.34 -3.83
C ALA A 15 6.28 9.46 -2.85
N LEU A 16 6.51 9.23 -1.54
CA LEU A 16 5.49 9.35 -0.51
C LEU A 16 4.93 10.77 -0.39
N VAL A 17 5.80 11.78 -0.44
CA VAL A 17 5.38 13.19 -0.37
C VAL A 17 4.53 13.58 -1.58
N ALA A 18 4.97 13.23 -2.79
CA ALA A 18 4.23 13.53 -4.02
C ALA A 18 2.85 12.84 -4.04
N LEU A 19 2.80 11.56 -3.64
CA LEU A 19 1.57 10.80 -3.57
C LEU A 19 0.59 11.36 -2.54
N ASN A 20 1.07 11.68 -1.33
CA ASN A 20 0.25 12.32 -0.29
C ASN A 20 -0.33 13.65 -0.78
N ALA A 21 0.49 14.51 -1.38
CA ALA A 21 0.05 15.78 -1.92
C ALA A 21 -1.05 15.59 -2.98
N ARG A 22 -0.90 14.58 -3.86
CA ARG A 22 -1.88 14.30 -4.90
C ARG A 22 -3.22 13.79 -4.33
N VAL A 23 -3.18 12.89 -3.36
CA VAL A 23 -4.41 12.39 -2.70
C VAL A 23 -5.14 13.53 -1.97
N ASP A 24 -4.40 14.45 -1.34
CA ASP A 24 -4.99 15.65 -0.71
C ASP A 24 -5.70 16.55 -1.73
N GLU A 25 -5.06 16.77 -2.88
CA GLU A 25 -5.63 17.56 -3.96
C GLU A 25 -6.92 16.93 -4.52
N LEU A 26 -6.98 15.61 -4.66
CA LEU A 26 -8.19 14.89 -5.08
C LEU A 26 -9.36 15.19 -4.12
N VAL A 27 -9.12 15.07 -2.82
CA VAL A 27 -10.13 15.29 -1.78
C VAL A 27 -10.52 16.76 -1.65
N GLU A 28 -9.56 17.67 -1.75
CA GLU A 28 -9.81 19.10 -1.70
C GLU A 28 -10.64 19.55 -2.91
N THR A 29 -10.31 19.05 -4.10
CA THR A 29 -11.03 19.34 -5.35
C THR A 29 -12.46 18.79 -5.33
N ALA A 30 -12.67 17.60 -4.75
CA ALA A 30 -13.99 16.99 -4.62
C ALA A 30 -14.92 17.79 -3.69
N GLY A 31 -14.35 18.49 -2.70
CA GLY A 31 -15.08 19.31 -1.75
C GLY A 31 -15.95 18.52 -0.75
N ALA A 32 -16.65 19.25 0.11
CA ALA A 32 -17.44 18.66 1.19
C ALA A 32 -18.62 17.81 0.69
N ASP A 33 -19.21 18.15 -0.45
CA ASP A 33 -20.39 17.46 -1.00
C ASP A 33 -20.10 16.01 -1.41
N ARG A 34 -18.83 15.69 -1.70
CA ARG A 34 -18.38 14.36 -2.11
C ARG A 34 -17.65 13.60 -1.00
N TRP A 35 -17.57 14.16 0.21
CA TRP A 35 -16.80 13.60 1.32
C TRP A 35 -17.26 12.20 1.76
N ASN A 36 -18.56 11.92 1.69
CA ASN A 36 -19.13 10.61 2.01
C ASN A 36 -19.50 9.82 0.75
N THR A 37 -18.81 10.05 -0.36
CA THR A 37 -18.99 9.23 -1.58
C THR A 37 -18.42 7.84 -1.32
N GLY A 38 -19.22 6.81 -1.56
CA GLY A 38 -18.77 5.42 -1.47
C GLY A 38 -17.59 5.16 -2.42
N THR A 39 -16.63 4.37 -1.95
CA THR A 39 -15.51 3.90 -2.77
C THR A 39 -15.76 2.46 -3.20
N PRO A 40 -14.94 1.91 -4.12
CA PRO A 40 -15.05 0.50 -4.44
C PRO A 40 -14.82 -0.42 -3.24
N ALA A 41 -14.09 -0.01 -2.21
CA ALA A 41 -13.98 -0.80 -0.98
C ALA A 41 -15.33 -0.79 -0.24
N GLU A 42 -15.98 -1.95 -0.15
CA GLU A 42 -17.33 -2.05 0.41
C GLU A 42 -17.39 -1.53 1.85
N GLY A 43 -18.41 -0.71 2.13
CA GLY A 43 -18.59 -0.08 3.44
C GLY A 43 -17.69 1.14 3.69
N TRP A 44 -16.74 1.45 2.80
CA TRP A 44 -15.82 2.57 2.98
C TRP A 44 -16.14 3.69 1.98
N ASP A 45 -16.41 4.89 2.51
CA ASP A 45 -16.48 6.12 1.73
C ASP A 45 -15.14 6.89 1.77
N VAL A 46 -15.07 8.01 1.03
CA VAL A 46 -13.86 8.85 0.99
C VAL A 46 -13.40 9.27 2.39
N ALA A 47 -14.32 9.56 3.31
CA ALA A 47 -14.01 9.90 4.69
C ALA A 47 -13.29 8.77 5.42
N MET A 48 -13.81 7.54 5.32
CA MET A 48 -13.22 6.36 5.93
C MET A 48 -11.82 6.06 5.36
N GLN A 49 -11.63 6.20 4.04
CA GLN A 49 -10.32 6.00 3.41
C GLN A 49 -9.24 6.95 3.97
N ILE A 50 -9.55 8.24 4.08
CA ILE A 50 -8.60 9.23 4.60
C ILE A 50 -8.41 9.08 6.11
N ALA A 51 -9.46 8.73 6.84
CA ALA A 51 -9.39 8.48 8.28
C ALA A 51 -8.51 7.28 8.61
N HIS A 52 -8.56 6.20 7.82
CA HIS A 52 -7.66 5.05 7.94
C HIS A 52 -6.20 5.43 7.70
N LEU A 53 -5.92 6.25 6.67
CA LEU A 53 -4.58 6.77 6.44
C LEU A 53 -4.08 7.59 7.62
N ALA A 54 -4.92 8.51 8.14
CA ALA A 54 -4.61 9.32 9.31
C ALA A 54 -4.29 8.45 10.54
N TRP A 55 -5.15 7.49 10.85
CA TRP A 55 -4.99 6.58 11.98
C TRP A 55 -3.67 5.82 11.89
N THR A 56 -3.37 5.24 10.73
CA THR A 56 -2.16 4.44 10.55
C THR A 56 -0.90 5.31 10.58
N ASP A 57 -0.96 6.55 10.09
CA ASP A 57 0.15 7.51 10.20
C ASP A 57 0.43 7.90 11.67
N GLU A 58 -0.61 8.18 12.45
CA GLU A 58 -0.50 8.49 13.88
C GLU A 58 0.06 7.31 14.70
N VAL A 59 -0.36 6.09 14.40
CA VAL A 59 0.17 4.87 15.03
C VAL A 59 1.62 4.61 14.62
N SER A 60 1.97 4.86 13.36
CA SER A 60 3.37 4.77 12.88
C SER A 60 4.27 5.77 13.60
N LEU A 61 3.80 7.01 13.80
CA LEU A 61 4.51 8.01 14.59
C LEU A 61 4.69 7.59 16.04
N THR A 62 3.67 6.99 16.64
CA THR A 62 3.76 6.44 18.00
C THR A 62 4.83 5.37 18.07
N ALA A 63 4.86 4.43 17.11
CA ALA A 63 5.87 3.37 17.04
C ALA A 63 7.31 3.90 16.92
N ILE A 64 7.50 4.97 16.15
CA ILE A 64 8.82 5.60 15.94
C ILE A 64 9.28 6.37 17.18
N ARG A 65 8.37 7.13 17.83
CA ARG A 65 8.72 8.08 18.89
C ARG A 65 8.73 7.45 20.28
N ASP A 66 7.84 6.49 20.53
CA ASP A 66 7.63 5.90 21.85
C ASP A 66 7.18 4.44 21.72
N ALA A 67 8.15 3.52 21.76
CA ALA A 67 7.91 2.08 21.70
C ALA A 67 7.04 1.58 22.88
N GLY A 68 7.07 2.25 24.03
CA GLY A 68 6.24 1.90 25.19
C GLY A 68 4.78 2.27 24.98
N ALA A 69 4.53 3.47 24.47
CA ALA A 69 3.18 3.88 24.07
C ALA A 69 2.63 2.99 22.94
N PHE A 70 3.47 2.61 21.98
CA PHE A 70 3.08 1.69 20.93
C PHE A 70 2.73 0.29 21.46
N GLN A 71 3.46 -0.22 22.46
CA GLN A 71 3.12 -1.50 23.08
C GLN A 71 1.70 -1.50 23.67
N ALA A 72 1.26 -0.39 24.26
CA ALA A 72 -0.12 -0.26 24.75
C ALA A 72 -1.16 -0.25 23.59
N VAL A 73 -0.79 0.24 22.40
CA VAL A 73 -1.62 0.14 21.20
C VAL A 73 -1.73 -1.33 20.76
N VAL A 74 -0.61 -2.06 20.74
CA VAL A 74 -0.60 -3.50 20.41
C VAL A 74 -1.44 -4.31 21.39
N GLU A 75 -1.35 -4.03 22.69
CA GLU A 75 -2.16 -4.71 23.71
C GLU A 75 -3.66 -4.54 23.46
N LYS A 76 -4.11 -3.34 23.10
CA LYS A 76 -5.51 -3.09 22.71
C LYS A 76 -5.86 -3.80 21.40
N ALA A 77 -4.97 -3.79 20.41
CA ALA A 77 -5.19 -4.47 19.14
C ALA A 77 -5.38 -5.99 19.31
N MET A 78 -4.76 -6.59 20.33
CA MET A 78 -4.92 -8.01 20.62
C MET A 78 -6.32 -8.39 21.12
N GLU A 79 -7.12 -7.43 21.61
CA GLU A 79 -8.50 -7.68 22.05
C GLU A 79 -9.46 -7.85 20.86
N ASP A 80 -9.18 -7.19 19.73
CA ASP A 80 -9.89 -7.34 18.46
C ASP A 80 -8.91 -7.20 17.27
N PRO A 81 -8.14 -8.25 16.94
CA PRO A 81 -7.10 -8.17 15.92
C PRO A 81 -7.60 -7.86 14.51
N THR A 82 -8.88 -8.12 14.26
CA THR A 82 -9.51 -7.93 12.94
C THR A 82 -10.22 -6.59 12.81
N GLY A 83 -10.80 -6.06 13.89
CA GLY A 83 -11.58 -4.82 13.86
C GLY A 83 -10.86 -3.60 14.44
N PHE A 84 -9.76 -3.74 15.18
CA PHE A 84 -9.12 -2.63 15.89
C PHE A 84 -8.73 -1.44 14.99
N VAL A 85 -8.18 -1.72 13.81
CA VAL A 85 -7.76 -0.70 12.84
C VAL A 85 -8.98 0.04 12.30
N ASP A 86 -10.00 -0.71 11.85
CA ASP A 86 -11.23 -0.17 11.28
C ASP A 86 -12.02 0.65 12.32
N VAL A 87 -12.10 0.18 13.56
CA VAL A 87 -12.74 0.94 14.65
C VAL A 87 -12.00 2.24 14.88
N GLY A 88 -10.67 2.20 14.94
CA GLY A 88 -9.84 3.40 15.09
C GLY A 88 -10.04 4.40 13.95
N ALA A 89 -10.05 3.92 12.71
CA ALA A 89 -10.34 4.75 11.54
C ALA A 89 -11.77 5.33 11.56
N ALA A 90 -12.77 4.55 11.97
CA ALA A 90 -14.15 5.02 12.08
C ALA A 90 -14.33 6.11 13.16
N GLU A 91 -13.63 5.99 14.28
CA GLU A 91 -13.59 7.04 15.31
C GLU A 91 -13.01 8.35 14.77
N ILE A 92 -11.96 8.28 13.94
CA ILE A 92 -11.42 9.46 13.25
C ILE A 92 -12.44 9.99 12.23
N ALA A 93 -13.03 9.13 11.39
CA ALA A 93 -13.99 9.55 10.36
C ALA A 93 -15.19 10.31 10.95
N ALA A 94 -15.64 9.89 12.14
CA ALA A 94 -16.77 10.51 12.86
C ALA A 94 -16.50 11.95 13.35
N THR A 95 -15.25 12.44 13.34
CA THR A 95 -14.94 13.82 13.75
C THR A 95 -15.27 14.85 12.67
N GLY A 96 -15.56 14.42 11.44
CA GLY A 96 -15.94 15.26 10.31
C GLY A 96 -14.76 15.73 9.46
N ARG A 97 -15.05 16.13 8.23
CA ARG A 97 -14.06 16.42 7.16
C ARG A 97 -12.86 17.25 7.61
N GLU A 98 -13.10 18.39 8.23
CA GLU A 98 -12.03 19.34 8.56
C GLU A 98 -11.05 18.75 9.58
N GLU A 99 -11.56 18.04 10.59
CA GLU A 99 -10.72 17.41 11.62
C GLU A 99 -9.97 16.21 11.06
N VAL A 100 -10.63 15.36 10.25
CA VAL A 100 -9.98 14.24 9.56
C VAL A 100 -8.83 14.73 8.68
N LEU A 101 -9.06 15.76 7.86
CA LEU A 101 -8.03 16.34 7.00
C LEU A 101 -6.90 16.99 7.79
N ALA A 102 -7.21 17.73 8.86
CA ALA A 102 -6.20 18.34 9.71
C ALA A 102 -5.29 17.28 10.34
N ARG A 103 -5.87 16.22 10.91
CA ARG A 103 -5.13 15.09 11.49
C ARG A 103 -4.26 14.39 10.46
N TRP A 104 -4.83 14.02 9.32
CA TRP A 104 -4.07 13.34 8.27
C TRP A 104 -2.92 14.20 7.74
N ARG A 105 -3.18 15.49 7.44
CA ARG A 105 -2.16 16.42 6.93
C ARG A 105 -1.01 16.61 7.92
N LEU A 106 -1.31 16.69 9.21
CA LEU A 106 -0.31 16.76 10.27
C LEU A 106 0.49 15.45 10.37
N ALA A 107 -0.21 14.32 10.54
CA ALA A 107 0.40 13.02 10.78
C ALA A 107 1.31 12.58 9.61
N ARG A 108 0.86 12.72 8.36
CA ARG A 108 1.68 12.34 7.19
C ARG A 108 2.94 13.20 7.03
N GLY A 109 2.88 14.48 7.39
CA GLY A 109 4.01 15.41 7.33
C GLY A 109 5.05 15.04 8.39
N GLU A 110 4.59 14.90 9.64
CA GLU A 110 5.44 14.48 10.75
C GLU A 110 6.04 13.08 10.53
N LEU A 111 5.28 12.16 9.94
CA LEU A 111 5.75 10.80 9.66
C LEU A 111 6.83 10.80 8.57
N GLY A 112 6.65 11.60 7.52
CA GLY A 112 7.65 11.79 6.47
C GLY A 112 8.99 12.26 7.05
N ASP A 113 8.95 13.25 7.94
CA ASP A 113 10.14 13.78 8.63
C ASP A 113 10.75 12.76 9.59
N ALA A 114 9.93 12.06 10.38
CA ALA A 114 10.39 11.06 11.33
C ALA A 114 11.07 9.87 10.63
N LEU A 115 10.49 9.36 9.56
CA LEU A 115 11.09 8.27 8.76
C LEU A 115 12.39 8.71 8.10
N LYS A 116 12.50 9.96 7.66
CA LYS A 116 13.71 10.50 7.05
C LYS A 116 14.84 10.69 8.07
N ALA A 117 14.50 11.00 9.33
CA ALA A 117 15.45 11.19 10.41
C ALA A 117 15.86 9.89 11.13
N ALA A 118 15.06 8.82 11.01
CA ALA A 118 15.29 7.56 11.70
C ALA A 118 16.57 6.85 11.22
N ASP A 119 17.23 6.12 12.14
CA ASP A 119 18.39 5.31 11.80
C ASP A 119 17.97 4.14 10.87
N PRO A 120 18.52 4.02 9.65
CA PRO A 120 18.15 2.97 8.70
C PRO A 120 18.48 1.54 9.18
N GLY A 121 19.34 1.38 10.18
CA GLY A 121 19.72 0.11 10.80
C GLY A 121 18.81 -0.33 11.95
N GLU A 122 18.14 0.61 12.62
CA GLU A 122 17.25 0.32 13.75
C GLU A 122 15.90 -0.21 13.27
N LYS A 123 15.24 -1.01 14.12
CA LYS A 123 13.91 -1.55 13.83
C LYS A 123 12.87 -0.78 14.63
N ILE A 124 11.83 -0.35 13.95
CA ILE A 124 10.63 0.23 14.53
C ILE A 124 9.69 -0.94 14.89
N PRO A 125 9.14 -0.98 16.12
CA PRO A 125 8.14 -1.99 16.48
C PRO A 125 6.90 -1.85 15.59
N TRP A 126 6.22 -2.96 15.31
CA TRP A 126 5.00 -2.93 14.51
C TRP A 126 4.05 -4.06 14.94
N PHE A 127 2.81 -4.07 14.42
CA PHE A 127 1.84 -5.14 14.69
C PHE A 127 2.32 -6.51 14.21
N GLY A 128 3.13 -6.53 13.14
CA GLY A 128 3.86 -7.70 12.68
C GLY A 128 5.32 -7.70 13.13
N PRO A 129 6.22 -8.38 12.40
CA PRO A 129 7.65 -8.30 12.67
C PRO A 129 8.14 -6.84 12.67
N PRO A 130 9.01 -6.44 13.62
CA PRO A 130 9.58 -5.10 13.62
C PRO A 130 10.26 -4.77 12.29
N MET A 131 10.00 -3.57 11.78
CA MET A 131 10.37 -3.14 10.42
C MET A 131 11.50 -2.10 10.47
N ARG A 132 12.35 -2.07 9.45
CA ARG A 132 13.27 -0.94 9.26
C ARG A 132 12.51 0.29 8.76
N PRO A 133 12.99 1.53 8.98
CA PRO A 133 12.34 2.74 8.48
C PRO A 133 12.03 2.69 6.99
N GLY A 134 12.96 2.20 6.17
CA GLY A 134 12.73 2.06 4.73
C GLY A 134 11.62 1.06 4.37
N SER A 135 11.42 0.02 5.19
CA SER A 135 10.28 -0.92 5.03
C SER A 135 8.96 -0.25 5.41
N MET A 136 8.95 0.54 6.48
CA MET A 136 7.77 1.30 6.88
C MET A 136 7.40 2.36 5.84
N ALA A 137 8.37 3.08 5.29
CA ALA A 137 8.15 4.02 4.20
C ALA A 137 7.53 3.34 2.97
N ALA A 138 8.04 2.16 2.57
CA ALA A 138 7.45 1.39 1.47
C ALA A 138 6.02 0.94 1.76
N ALA A 139 5.73 0.52 3.01
CA ALA A 139 4.37 0.17 3.42
C ALA A 139 3.44 1.40 3.37
N ARG A 140 3.88 2.57 3.86
CA ARG A 140 3.08 3.80 3.78
C ARG A 140 2.83 4.28 2.34
N ILE A 141 3.81 4.12 1.44
CA ILE A 141 3.60 4.39 0.00
C ILE A 141 2.51 3.49 -0.54
N MET A 142 2.57 2.18 -0.25
CA MET A 142 1.58 1.22 -0.73
C MET A 142 0.18 1.50 -0.16
N GLU A 143 0.05 1.74 1.14
CA GLU A 143 -1.21 2.11 1.79
C GLU A 143 -1.79 3.39 1.16
N THR A 144 -0.99 4.46 1.07
CA THR A 144 -1.44 5.73 0.48
C THR A 144 -1.84 5.55 -0.98
N TRP A 145 -1.12 4.71 -1.73
CA TRP A 145 -1.41 4.46 -3.14
C TRP A 145 -2.73 3.72 -3.30
N ALA A 146 -2.92 2.66 -2.52
CA ALA A 146 -4.09 1.79 -2.62
C ALA A 146 -5.38 2.53 -2.18
N HIS A 147 -5.35 3.20 -1.03
CA HIS A 147 -6.47 4.02 -0.55
C HIS A 147 -6.69 5.26 -1.42
N GLY A 148 -5.62 5.87 -1.94
CA GLY A 148 -5.72 6.96 -2.92
C GLY A 148 -6.38 6.53 -4.22
N PHE A 149 -6.15 5.28 -4.67
CA PHE A 149 -6.81 4.72 -5.85
C PHE A 149 -8.30 4.50 -5.59
N ASP A 150 -8.67 3.93 -4.44
CA ASP A 150 -10.07 3.76 -4.05
C ASP A 150 -10.81 5.11 -3.93
N VAL A 151 -10.16 6.14 -3.40
CA VAL A 151 -10.68 7.53 -3.37
C VAL A 151 -10.88 8.07 -4.79
N ALA A 152 -9.89 7.91 -5.67
CA ALA A 152 -9.98 8.39 -7.04
C ALA A 152 -11.14 7.71 -7.81
N ASP A 153 -11.29 6.40 -7.66
CA ASP A 153 -12.37 5.62 -8.27
C ASP A 153 -13.75 6.05 -7.74
N GLY A 154 -13.91 6.19 -6.41
CA GLY A 154 -15.15 6.69 -5.81
C GLY A 154 -15.49 8.12 -6.27
N LEU A 155 -14.48 8.93 -6.57
CA LEU A 155 -14.65 10.27 -7.12
C LEU A 155 -14.87 10.29 -8.65
N GLY A 156 -14.63 9.18 -9.35
CA GLY A 156 -14.70 9.09 -10.81
C GLY A 156 -13.53 9.78 -11.51
N VAL A 157 -12.35 9.84 -10.88
CA VAL A 157 -11.13 10.46 -11.40
C VAL A 157 -10.12 9.39 -11.76
N SER A 158 -9.68 9.35 -13.02
CA SER A 158 -8.63 8.43 -13.42
C SER A 158 -7.25 8.89 -12.93
N VAL A 159 -6.56 8.00 -12.22
CA VAL A 159 -5.18 8.23 -11.71
C VAL A 159 -4.15 7.26 -12.29
N SER A 160 -4.56 6.38 -13.22
CA SER A 160 -3.69 5.35 -13.82
C SER A 160 -2.45 5.93 -14.50
N SER A 161 -2.54 7.14 -15.05
CA SER A 161 -1.43 7.85 -15.70
C SER A 161 -0.96 9.08 -14.90
N ASP A 162 -1.43 9.26 -13.67
CA ASP A 162 -1.04 10.39 -12.83
C ASP A 162 0.42 10.25 -12.39
N PRO A 163 1.28 11.29 -12.54
CA PRO A 163 2.70 11.18 -12.23
C PRO A 163 3.00 10.74 -10.79
N ALA A 164 2.19 11.13 -9.80
CA ALA A 164 2.42 10.75 -8.41
C ALA A 164 2.08 9.28 -8.17
N PHE A 165 0.96 8.80 -8.75
CA PHE A 165 0.57 7.39 -8.67
C PHE A 165 1.52 6.49 -9.46
N VAL A 166 1.92 6.89 -10.67
CA VAL A 166 2.90 6.16 -11.50
C VAL A 166 4.28 6.12 -10.82
N GLY A 167 4.69 7.22 -10.18
CA GLY A 167 5.94 7.30 -9.43
C GLY A 167 6.00 6.36 -8.22
N ALA A 168 4.85 5.98 -7.65
CA ALA A 168 4.77 5.06 -6.52
C ALA A 168 4.85 3.58 -6.91
N LEU A 169 4.46 3.22 -8.15
CA LEU A 169 4.36 1.83 -8.61
C LEU A 169 5.62 0.96 -8.35
N PRO A 170 6.87 1.43 -8.55
CA PRO A 170 8.05 0.63 -8.28
C PRO A 170 8.17 0.19 -6.81
N HIS A 171 7.72 1.05 -5.88
CA HIS A 171 7.75 0.77 -4.45
C HIS A 171 6.66 -0.23 -4.07
N VAL A 172 5.46 -0.07 -4.61
CA VAL A 172 4.34 -1.01 -4.43
C VAL A 172 4.70 -2.40 -4.99
N ALA A 173 5.22 -2.47 -6.22
CA ALA A 173 5.61 -3.73 -6.84
C ALA A 173 6.74 -4.44 -6.07
N LYS A 174 7.74 -3.69 -5.60
CA LYS A 174 8.82 -4.23 -4.76
C LYS A 174 8.28 -4.79 -3.45
N LEU A 175 7.30 -4.14 -2.84
CA LEU A 175 6.65 -4.65 -1.63
C LEU A 175 5.84 -5.92 -1.94
N GLY A 176 5.05 -5.93 -3.01
CA GLY A 176 4.31 -7.11 -3.49
C GLY A 176 5.21 -8.32 -3.74
N PHE A 177 6.34 -8.14 -4.43
CA PHE A 177 7.34 -9.20 -4.60
C PHE A 177 7.88 -9.73 -3.27
N LYS A 178 8.26 -8.83 -2.36
CA LYS A 178 8.83 -9.21 -1.04
C LYS A 178 7.83 -9.91 -0.12
N THR A 179 6.54 -9.69 -0.35
CA THR A 179 5.44 -10.25 0.46
C THR A 179 4.88 -11.55 -0.11
N ARG A 180 5.51 -12.15 -1.14
CA ARG A 180 5.11 -13.47 -1.67
C ARG A 180 4.93 -14.50 -0.56
N ALA A 181 5.96 -14.81 0.23
CA ALA A 181 5.83 -15.79 1.31
C ALA A 181 4.78 -15.39 2.38
N PHE A 182 4.62 -14.09 2.63
CA PHE A 182 3.61 -13.57 3.56
C PHE A 182 2.19 -13.83 3.04
N SER A 183 1.93 -13.68 1.74
CA SER A 183 0.62 -13.95 1.14
C SER A 183 0.18 -15.41 1.29
N TYR A 184 1.11 -16.37 1.20
CA TYR A 184 0.84 -17.78 1.50
C TYR A 184 0.47 -17.98 2.98
N ALA A 185 1.25 -17.38 3.89
CA ALA A 185 1.00 -17.50 5.33
C ALA A 185 -0.38 -16.93 5.73
N MET A 186 -0.81 -15.82 5.15
CA MET A 186 -2.15 -15.23 5.40
C MET A 186 -3.29 -16.10 4.87
N ASN A 187 -3.01 -16.96 3.89
CA ASN A 187 -3.96 -17.93 3.35
C ASN A 187 -3.83 -19.33 4.01
N GLY A 188 -3.01 -19.48 5.06
CA GLY A 188 -2.80 -20.75 5.74
C GLY A 188 -2.05 -21.79 4.89
N LEU A 189 -1.27 -21.34 3.90
CA LEU A 189 -0.53 -22.16 2.95
C LEU A 189 0.98 -22.12 3.26
N GLU A 190 1.68 -23.20 2.90
CA GLU A 190 3.14 -23.23 2.94
C GLU A 190 3.71 -22.52 1.69
N ALA A 191 4.64 -21.59 1.90
CA ALA A 191 5.26 -20.86 0.80
C ALA A 191 6.24 -21.77 0.01
N PRO A 192 6.15 -21.82 -1.33
CA PRO A 192 7.11 -22.55 -2.15
C PRO A 192 8.53 -22.04 -1.97
N THR A 193 9.51 -22.94 -1.97
CA THR A 193 10.94 -22.60 -1.93
C THR A 193 11.50 -22.24 -3.31
N SER A 194 10.70 -22.40 -4.37
CA SER A 194 11.08 -22.08 -5.74
C SER A 194 11.38 -20.58 -5.90
N GLU A 195 12.51 -20.28 -6.51
CA GLU A 195 12.83 -18.93 -6.95
C GLU A 195 11.86 -18.47 -8.04
N ILE A 196 11.59 -17.17 -8.09
CA ILE A 196 10.66 -16.56 -9.02
C ILE A 196 11.29 -15.30 -9.63
N HIS A 197 11.12 -15.14 -10.95
CA HIS A 197 11.49 -13.92 -11.68
C HIS A 197 10.24 -13.10 -11.97
N VAL A 198 10.24 -11.83 -11.62
CA VAL A 198 9.14 -10.90 -11.90
C VAL A 198 9.68 -9.81 -12.82
N ALA A 199 9.13 -9.66 -14.02
CA ALA A 199 9.51 -8.61 -14.97
C ALA A 199 8.28 -7.79 -15.39
N LEU A 200 8.22 -6.55 -14.93
CA LEU A 200 7.03 -5.70 -15.03
C LEU A 200 7.31 -4.48 -15.91
N THR A 201 6.43 -4.21 -16.86
CA THR A 201 6.60 -3.18 -17.88
C THR A 201 5.82 -1.92 -17.51
N ARG A 202 6.49 -0.77 -17.57
CA ARG A 202 5.86 0.56 -17.51
C ARG A 202 5.25 0.93 -18.86
N ASP A 203 4.35 1.91 -18.87
CA ASP A 203 3.73 2.42 -20.11
C ASP A 203 4.74 2.98 -21.12
N ASP A 204 5.89 3.48 -20.64
CA ASP A 204 6.99 3.94 -21.50
C ASP A 204 7.86 2.80 -22.07
N GLY A 205 7.52 1.54 -21.77
CA GLY A 205 8.24 0.34 -22.18
C GLY A 205 9.41 -0.05 -21.29
N THR A 206 9.76 0.75 -20.26
CA THR A 206 10.82 0.41 -19.32
C THR A 206 10.39 -0.78 -18.46
N VAL A 207 11.30 -1.73 -18.24
CA VAL A 207 11.05 -2.93 -17.44
C VAL A 207 11.71 -2.82 -16.07
N ILE A 208 11.00 -3.22 -15.02
CA ILE A 208 11.52 -3.40 -13.67
C ILE A 208 11.50 -4.90 -13.35
N GLU A 209 12.64 -5.40 -12.86
CA GLU A 209 12.81 -6.83 -12.59
C GLU A 209 13.12 -7.11 -11.11
N PHE A 210 12.60 -8.23 -10.61
CA PHE A 210 12.89 -8.77 -9.28
C PHE A 210 13.16 -10.27 -9.33
N GLY A 211 14.11 -10.73 -8.52
CA GLY A 211 14.47 -12.14 -8.43
C GLY A 211 15.52 -12.58 -9.47
N PRO A 212 15.88 -13.88 -9.47
CA PRO A 212 16.90 -14.42 -10.38
C PRO A 212 16.36 -14.55 -11.81
N ALA A 213 17.10 -14.00 -12.78
CA ALA A 213 16.70 -13.98 -14.18
C ALA A 213 16.51 -15.38 -14.81
N ASP A 214 17.09 -16.43 -14.23
CA ASP A 214 17.03 -17.83 -14.65
C ASP A 214 16.01 -18.68 -13.88
N ALA A 215 15.22 -18.07 -12.97
CA ALA A 215 14.16 -18.76 -12.26
C ALA A 215 13.14 -19.43 -13.21
N GLN A 216 12.65 -20.60 -12.81
CA GLN A 216 11.66 -21.36 -13.59
C GLN A 216 10.24 -20.81 -13.42
N GLN A 217 9.94 -20.24 -12.26
CA GLN A 217 8.70 -19.52 -11.98
C GLN A 217 8.83 -18.09 -12.49
N ARG A 218 7.89 -17.60 -13.28
CA ARG A 218 7.92 -16.22 -13.81
C ARG A 218 6.59 -15.51 -13.75
N VAL A 219 6.64 -14.21 -13.54
CA VAL A 219 5.51 -13.28 -13.70
C VAL A 219 5.93 -12.15 -14.63
N THR A 220 5.14 -11.90 -15.67
CA THR A 220 5.36 -10.80 -16.62
C THR A 220 4.08 -10.02 -16.88
N GLY A 221 4.19 -8.74 -17.24
CA GLY A 221 3.04 -7.94 -17.65
C GLY A 221 3.12 -6.48 -17.19
N PRO A 222 2.02 -5.72 -17.24
CA PRO A 222 2.01 -4.32 -16.86
C PRO A 222 2.30 -4.12 -15.36
N LEU A 223 3.14 -3.12 -15.05
CA LEU A 223 3.48 -2.76 -13.67
C LEU A 223 2.25 -2.32 -12.87
N LEU A 224 1.35 -1.55 -13.48
CA LEU A 224 0.11 -1.10 -12.85
C LEU A 224 -0.78 -2.27 -12.47
N ASP A 225 -1.00 -3.22 -13.39
CA ASP A 225 -1.82 -4.42 -13.15
C ASP A 225 -1.28 -5.24 -11.98
N PHE A 226 0.05 -5.41 -11.88
CA PHE A 226 0.67 -6.09 -10.74
C PHE A 226 0.40 -5.34 -9.43
N CYS A 227 0.55 -4.01 -9.42
CA CYS A 227 0.30 -3.20 -8.23
C CYS A 227 -1.17 -3.26 -7.79
N LEU A 228 -2.11 -3.20 -8.74
CA LEU A 228 -3.54 -3.37 -8.46
C LEU A 228 -3.84 -4.76 -7.91
N LEU A 229 -3.24 -5.81 -8.48
CA LEU A 229 -3.49 -7.20 -8.06
C LEU A 229 -2.96 -7.45 -6.64
N VAL A 230 -1.70 -7.11 -6.35
CA VAL A 230 -1.12 -7.34 -5.01
C VAL A 230 -1.75 -6.46 -3.93
N THR A 231 -2.49 -5.42 -4.31
CA THR A 231 -3.29 -4.62 -3.38
C THR A 231 -4.77 -4.99 -3.40
N GLN A 232 -5.19 -6.02 -4.14
CA GLN A 232 -6.59 -6.46 -4.24
C GLN A 232 -7.56 -5.38 -4.77
N ARG A 233 -7.07 -4.51 -5.66
CA ARG A 233 -7.87 -3.48 -6.37
C ARG A 233 -8.32 -3.94 -7.76
N ILE A 234 -7.96 -5.16 -8.17
CA ILE A 234 -8.41 -5.76 -9.43
C ILE A 234 -8.54 -7.27 -9.29
N HIS A 235 -9.44 -7.87 -10.07
CA HIS A 235 -9.52 -9.32 -10.19
C HIS A 235 -8.39 -9.84 -11.09
N ARG A 236 -7.86 -11.03 -10.78
CA ARG A 236 -6.76 -11.67 -11.53
C ARG A 236 -6.99 -11.72 -13.04
N ASP A 237 -8.18 -12.14 -13.46
CA ASP A 237 -8.55 -12.27 -14.88
C ASP A 237 -8.66 -10.94 -15.64
N ASP A 238 -8.73 -9.81 -14.93
CA ASP A 238 -8.83 -8.48 -15.56
C ASP A 238 -7.45 -7.81 -15.73
N THR A 239 -6.39 -8.58 -15.50
CA THR A 239 -5.00 -8.17 -15.69
C THR A 239 -4.41 -8.78 -16.95
N ALA A 240 -3.43 -8.11 -17.54
CA ALA A 240 -2.58 -8.67 -18.59
C ALA A 240 -1.32 -9.33 -18.00
N LEU A 241 -1.39 -9.83 -16.77
CA LEU A 241 -0.28 -10.50 -16.10
C LEU A 241 -0.21 -11.98 -16.50
N GLU A 242 0.92 -12.38 -17.06
CA GLU A 242 1.19 -13.76 -17.43
C GLU A 242 2.03 -14.45 -16.34
N ALA A 243 1.72 -15.73 -16.10
CA ALA A 243 2.45 -16.56 -15.16
C ALA A 243 3.03 -17.79 -15.88
N GLN A 244 4.30 -18.08 -15.64
CA GLN A 244 4.93 -19.31 -16.09
C GLN A 244 5.31 -20.14 -14.86
N GLY A 245 4.78 -21.37 -14.79
CA GLY A 245 4.97 -22.30 -13.68
C GLY A 245 3.87 -22.24 -12.62
N GLU A 246 3.65 -23.37 -11.94
CA GLU A 246 2.53 -23.58 -11.02
C GLU A 246 2.58 -22.63 -9.81
N ASP A 247 3.76 -22.45 -9.20
CA ASP A 247 3.91 -21.58 -8.04
C ASP A 247 3.73 -20.09 -8.36
N ALA A 248 4.11 -19.67 -9.58
CA ALA A 248 3.86 -18.31 -10.06
C ALA A 248 2.36 -18.07 -10.30
N SER A 249 1.69 -19.02 -10.96
CA SER A 249 0.24 -18.94 -11.19
C SER A 249 -0.51 -18.86 -9.87
N HIS A 250 -0.22 -19.79 -8.96
CA HIS A 250 -0.91 -19.86 -7.68
C HIS A 250 -0.63 -18.64 -6.79
N TRP A 251 0.60 -18.11 -6.81
CA TRP A 251 0.90 -16.88 -6.07
C TRP A 251 0.02 -15.71 -6.52
N LEU A 252 -0.22 -15.56 -7.82
CA LEU A 252 -1.02 -14.45 -8.34
C LEU A 252 -2.50 -14.55 -7.98
N ASP A 253 -3.00 -15.75 -7.64
CA ASP A 253 -4.37 -15.96 -7.16
C ASP A 253 -4.56 -15.46 -5.71
N ILE A 254 -3.48 -15.42 -4.92
CA ILE A 254 -3.52 -15.08 -3.48
C ILE A 254 -2.69 -13.83 -3.15
N ALA A 255 -2.22 -13.08 -4.16
CA ALA A 255 -1.22 -12.05 -3.96
C ALA A 255 -1.73 -10.92 -3.04
N GLN A 256 -0.88 -10.52 -2.09
CA GLN A 256 -1.21 -9.48 -1.12
C GLN A 256 0.06 -8.76 -0.64
N ALA A 257 0.01 -7.43 -0.58
CA ALA A 257 1.12 -6.55 -0.18
C ALA A 257 0.86 -5.78 1.13
N PHE A 258 -0.30 -5.95 1.77
CA PHE A 258 -0.70 -5.29 3.01
C PHE A 258 -0.81 -6.29 4.17
N ALA A 259 -0.76 -5.79 5.41
CA ALA A 259 -0.94 -6.61 6.61
C ALA A 259 -2.45 -6.79 6.90
N GLY A 260 -2.85 -7.97 7.35
CA GLY A 260 -4.25 -8.32 7.60
C GLY A 260 -4.71 -9.54 6.80
N VAL A 261 -5.93 -9.99 7.07
CA VAL A 261 -6.56 -11.06 6.29
C VAL A 261 -6.90 -10.51 4.91
N ALA A 262 -6.81 -11.35 3.87
CA ALA A 262 -7.28 -10.99 2.54
C ALA A 262 -8.78 -10.63 2.60
N GLY A 263 -9.19 -9.60 1.86
CA GLY A 263 -10.61 -9.34 1.64
C GLY A 263 -11.20 -10.34 0.66
N ASP A 264 -12.50 -10.21 0.37
CA ASP A 264 -13.19 -11.05 -0.62
C ASP A 264 -12.72 -10.81 -2.08
N GLY A 265 -11.81 -9.84 -2.27
CA GLY A 265 -11.26 -9.46 -3.56
C GLY A 265 -12.20 -8.59 -4.38
N ARG A 266 -11.91 -8.46 -5.68
CA ARG A 266 -12.77 -7.77 -6.66
C ARG A 266 -13.51 -8.80 -7.49
N GLU A 267 -14.78 -8.54 -7.79
CA GLU A 267 -15.48 -9.34 -8.80
C GLU A 267 -14.88 -9.09 -10.18
N LYS A 268 -14.95 -10.10 -11.05
CA LYS A 268 -14.49 -9.99 -12.42
C LYS A 268 -15.30 -8.94 -13.20
N GLY A 269 -14.61 -8.04 -13.90
CA GLY A 269 -15.20 -7.02 -14.75
C GLY A 269 -15.58 -5.72 -14.05
N THR A 270 -15.29 -5.54 -12.75
CA THR A 270 -15.68 -4.33 -12.00
C THR A 270 -14.71 -3.14 -12.15
N ARG A 271 -13.99 -3.05 -13.28
CA ARG A 271 -13.11 -1.90 -13.53
C ARG A 271 -13.94 -0.66 -13.86
N ALA A 272 -13.71 0.45 -13.16
CA ALA A 272 -14.20 1.78 -13.56
C ALA A 272 -13.34 2.36 -14.69
#